data_AF-A0A7V4CWP2-F1
#
_entry.id   AF-A0A7V4CWP2-F1
#
_cell.length_a   1.000
_cell.length_b   1.000
_cell.length_c   1.000
_cell.angle_alpha   90.00
_cell.angle_beta   90.00
_cell.angle_gamma   90.00
#
_symmetry.space_group_name_H-M   'P 1'
#
loop_
_entity.id
_entity.type
_entity.pdbx_description
1 polymer ?
#
loop_
_entity_poly.entity_id
_entity_poly.type
_entity_poly.pdbx_seq_one_letter_code
_entity_poly.pdbx_strand_id
1 'polypeptide(L)'
;MLTHYRTRKLIGAYLDGALPGAEARTTEAHLVACTRCRRDADELVRLRALVRAVRVSPEVGPDWTGFWPGVVRRIEEGRRRAPVDIRWRWPLGVWRPRLAYGGALAGAILLTLGVWSYYGPTPAPEADVVVRSAGTELPGATVMVYSPPEKDLAVVWLFGEE
;
A
#
# COMPACT_ATOMS: atom_id res chain seq x y z
N MET A 1 -5.75 10.99 16.18
CA MET A 1 -4.40 11.32 16.72
C MET A 1 -3.54 12.12 15.75
N LEU A 2 -3.41 11.72 14.47
CA LEU A 2 -2.60 12.45 13.48
C LEU A 2 -3.07 13.89 13.22
N THR A 3 -4.38 14.13 13.16
CA THR A 3 -4.97 15.47 13.00
C THR A 3 -4.66 16.40 14.17
N HIS A 4 -4.69 15.88 15.40
CA HIS A 4 -4.32 16.62 16.61
C HIS A 4 -2.83 17.00 16.60
N TYR A 5 -1.95 16.05 16.27
CA TYR A 5 -0.51 16.33 16.16
C TYR A 5 -0.21 17.37 15.08
N ARG A 6 -0.82 17.22 13.90
CA ARG A 6 -0.66 18.17 12.79
C ARG A 6 -1.17 19.56 13.16
N THR A 7 -2.37 19.66 13.73
CA THR A 7 -2.94 20.94 14.15
C THR A 7 -2.04 21.60 15.18
N ARG A 8 -1.62 20.90 16.24
CA ARG A 8 -0.73 21.43 17.28
C ARG A 8 0.57 22.01 16.71
N LYS A 9 1.14 21.41 15.67
CA LYS A 9 2.33 21.92 14.97
C LYS A 9 2.04 23.18 14.16
N LEU A 10 0.82 23.35 13.66
CA LEU A 10 0.41 24.44 12.78
C LEU A 10 -0.24 25.63 13.52
N ILE A 11 -0.60 25.52 14.80
CA ILE A 11 -1.28 26.59 15.56
C ILE A 11 -0.52 27.92 15.48
N GLY A 12 0.81 27.92 15.66
CA GLY A 12 1.60 29.16 15.59
C GLY A 12 1.48 29.86 14.23
N ALA A 13 1.71 29.12 13.15
CA ALA A 13 1.59 29.64 11.79
C ALA A 13 0.16 30.06 11.45
N TYR A 14 -0.86 29.37 11.99
CA TYR A 14 -2.26 29.76 11.85
C TYR A 14 -2.52 31.12 12.54
N LEU A 15 -2.08 31.28 13.78
CA LEU A 15 -2.22 32.52 14.55
C LEU A 15 -1.44 33.70 13.93
N ASP A 16 -0.38 33.42 13.17
CA ASP A 16 0.39 34.41 12.42
C ASP A 16 -0.18 34.71 11.02
N GLY A 17 -1.25 34.04 10.60
CA GLY A 17 -1.82 34.18 9.25
C GLY A 17 -0.89 33.67 8.14
N ALA A 18 0.09 32.82 8.49
CA ALA A 18 1.14 32.35 7.60
C ALA A 18 0.80 31.03 6.89
N LEU A 19 -0.38 30.45 7.14
CA LEU A 19 -0.82 29.22 6.48
C LEU A 19 -1.51 29.48 5.14
N PRO A 20 -1.27 28.64 4.12
CA PRO A 20 -2.03 28.68 2.87
C PRO A 20 -3.48 28.26 3.11
N GLY A 21 -4.41 28.76 2.29
CA GLY A 21 -5.86 28.70 2.58
C GLY A 21 -6.44 27.30 2.86
N ALA A 22 -5.92 26.23 2.25
CA ALA A 22 -6.38 24.87 2.54
C ALA A 22 -5.94 24.40 3.95
N GLU A 23 -4.71 24.72 4.35
CA GLU A 23 -4.18 24.35 5.67
C GLU A 23 -4.78 25.22 6.78
N ALA A 24 -5.06 26.50 6.49
CA ALA A 24 -5.76 27.39 7.41
C ALA A 24 -7.16 26.85 7.73
N ARG A 25 -7.97 26.54 6.71
CA ARG A 25 -9.34 26.01 6.89
C ARG A 25 -9.38 24.69 7.65
N THR A 26 -8.45 23.78 7.37
CA THR A 26 -8.39 22.48 8.05
C THR A 26 -7.95 22.62 9.51
N THR A 27 -7.01 23.52 9.79
CA THR A 27 -6.58 23.85 11.17
C THR A 27 -7.72 24.50 11.94
N GLU A 28 -8.42 25.48 11.35
CA GLU A 28 -9.59 26.15 11.92
C GLU A 28 -10.72 25.16 12.27
N ALA A 29 -11.09 24.30 11.32
CA ALA A 29 -12.12 23.28 11.56
C ALA A 29 -11.76 22.36 12.75
N HIS A 30 -10.48 22.01 12.90
CA HIS A 30 -10.03 21.21 14.05
C HIS A 30 -10.06 21.99 15.37
N LEU A 31 -9.71 23.27 15.37
CA LEU A 31 -9.76 24.13 16.57
C LEU A 31 -11.20 24.34 17.06
N VAL A 32 -12.16 24.42 16.14
CA VAL A 32 -13.60 24.46 16.48
C VAL A 32 -14.00 23.14 17.16
N ALA A 33 -13.64 22.00 16.56
CA ALA A 33 -14.07 20.68 17.05
C ALA A 33 -13.28 20.17 18.27
N CYS A 34 -12.07 20.66 18.54
CA CYS A 34 -11.19 20.11 19.57
C CYS A 34 -10.86 21.13 20.67
N THR A 35 -11.46 20.94 21.85
CA THR A 35 -11.22 21.79 23.04
C THR A 35 -9.75 21.78 23.49
N ARG A 36 -9.01 20.69 23.31
CA ARG A 36 -7.60 20.61 23.68
C ARG A 36 -6.73 21.53 22.82
N CYS A 37 -6.82 21.40 21.49
CA CYS A 37 -6.07 22.27 20.59
C CYS A 37 -6.49 23.75 20.69
N ARG A 38 -7.76 24.03 21.02
CA ARG A 38 -8.22 25.39 21.29
C ARG A 38 -7.54 25.99 22.52
N ARG A 39 -7.42 25.24 23.62
CA ARG A 39 -6.69 25.70 24.81
C ARG A 39 -5.22 25.98 24.51
N ASP A 40 -4.56 25.11 23.74
CA ASP A 40 -3.17 25.31 23.33
C ASP A 40 -3.02 26.62 22.52
N ALA A 41 -3.99 26.93 21.65
CA ALA A 41 -4.01 28.19 20.90
C ALA A 41 -4.23 29.41 21.80
N ASP A 42 -5.17 29.34 22.75
CA ASP A 42 -5.42 30.42 23.71
C ASP A 42 -4.20 30.70 24.60
N GLU A 43 -3.47 29.66 25.02
CA GLU A 43 -2.23 29.78 25.78
C GLU A 43 -1.14 30.52 24.99
N LEU A 44 -0.97 30.18 23.70
CA LEU A 44 -0.04 30.88 22.81
C LEU A 44 -0.42 32.35 22.62
N VAL A 45 -1.72 32.66 22.51
CA VAL A 45 -2.21 34.05 22.43
C VAL A 45 -1.87 34.81 23.71
N ARG A 46 -2.10 34.23 24.89
CA ARG A 46 -1.76 34.84 26.18
C ARG A 46 -0.26 35.07 26.33
N LEU A 47 0.56 34.07 26.02
CA LEU A 47 2.02 34.17 26.04
C LEU A 47 2.50 35.32 25.14
N ARG A 48 1.95 35.42 23.92
CA ARG A 48 2.29 36.49 22.99
C ARG A 48 1.89 37.87 23.53
N ALA A 49 0.76 37.98 24.21
CA ALA A 49 0.34 39.23 24.85
C ALA A 49 1.32 39.64 25.96
N LEU A 50 1.74 38.69 26.81
CA LEU A 50 2.74 38.94 27.86
C LEU A 50 4.08 39.38 27.28
N VAL A 51 4.58 38.69 26.24
CA VAL A 51 5.83 39.07 25.57
C VAL A 51 5.75 40.48 24.97
N ARG A 52 4.60 40.86 24.40
CA ARG A 52 4.40 42.23 23.90
C ARG A 52 4.35 43.25 25.03
N ALA A 53 3.73 42.92 26.16
CA ALA A 53 3.64 43.81 27.32
C ALA A 53 4.99 44.04 28.01
N VAL A 54 5.89 43.04 27.96
CA VAL A 54 7.25 43.13 28.52
C VAL A 54 8.23 43.85 27.57
N ARG A 55 7.86 44.12 26.31
CA ARG A 55 8.70 44.94 25.43
C ARG A 55 8.76 46.37 25.98
N VAL A 56 9.88 46.63 26.67
CA VAL A 56 10.34 47.94 27.12
C VAL A 56 10.43 48.87 25.89
N SER A 57 10.07 50.13 26.13
CA SER A 57 10.08 51.31 25.24
C SER A 57 10.97 51.22 23.99
N PRO A 58 10.56 51.76 22.83
CA PRO A 58 11.35 51.80 21.61
C PRO A 58 12.48 52.84 21.73
N GLU A 59 13.43 52.62 22.63
CA GLU A 59 14.70 53.32 22.62
C GLU A 59 15.54 52.70 21.49
N VAL A 60 15.37 53.28 20.30
CA VAL A 60 16.20 53.09 19.10
C VAL A 60 16.57 51.61 18.87
N GLY A 61 15.61 50.86 18.32
CA GLY A 61 15.93 49.56 17.74
C GLY A 61 17.04 49.70 16.69
N PRO A 62 17.85 48.64 16.46
CA PRO A 62 18.92 48.70 15.47
C PRO A 62 18.40 49.12 14.10
N ASP A 63 19.18 49.93 13.39
CA ASP A 63 18.84 50.35 12.03
C ASP A 63 18.93 49.15 11.08
N TRP A 64 17.76 48.69 10.62
CA TRP A 64 17.64 47.56 9.70
C TRP A 64 17.68 47.96 8.23
N THR A 65 17.77 49.26 7.89
CA THR A 65 17.64 49.73 6.50
C THR A 65 18.69 49.15 5.56
N GLY A 66 19.92 48.90 6.04
CA GLY A 66 20.98 48.26 5.24
C GLY A 66 20.84 46.74 5.07
N PHE A 67 20.13 46.06 5.97
CA PHE A 67 20.03 44.58 5.99
C PHE A 67 18.70 44.07 5.42
N TRP A 68 17.59 44.70 5.80
CA TRP A 68 16.24 44.25 5.48
C TRP A 68 15.97 44.07 3.98
N PRO A 69 16.44 44.97 3.08
CA PRO A 69 16.25 44.80 1.64
C PRO A 69 16.85 43.49 1.11
N GLY A 70 18.01 43.07 1.64
CA GLY A 70 18.66 41.82 1.28
C GLY A 70 17.85 40.59 1.69
N VAL A 71 17.22 40.64 2.87
CA VAL A 71 16.33 39.59 3.36
C VAL A 71 15.07 39.48 2.50
N VAL A 72 14.41 40.61 2.24
CA VAL A 72 13.20 40.67 1.40
C VAL A 72 13.50 40.12 0.01
N ARG A 73 14.58 40.58 -0.63
CA ARG A 73 15.00 40.08 -1.95
C ARG A 73 15.19 38.57 -1.95
N ARG A 74 15.89 38.01 -0.95
CA ARG A 74 16.14 36.57 -0.87
C ARG A 74 14.85 35.77 -0.67
N ILE A 75 13.91 36.26 0.14
CA ILE A 75 12.59 35.63 0.33
C ILE A 75 11.80 35.64 -0.99
N GLU A 76 11.77 36.77 -1.69
CA GLU A 76 11.07 36.88 -2.97
C GLU A 76 11.70 36.01 -4.07
N GLU A 77 13.03 35.98 -4.16
CA GLU A 77 13.73 35.06 -5.07
C GLU A 77 13.42 33.60 -4.73
N GLY A 78 13.37 33.24 -3.44
CA GLY A 78 12.96 31.91 -2.98
C GLY A 78 11.52 31.57 -3.36
N ARG A 79 10.61 32.55 -3.32
CA ARG A 79 9.21 32.39 -3.72
C ARG A 79 9.04 32.27 -5.24
N ARG A 80 9.89 32.94 -6.03
CA ARG A 80 9.91 32.88 -7.50
C ARG A 80 10.51 31.58 -8.02
N ARG A 81 11.47 30.98 -7.30
CA ARG A 81 11.92 29.62 -7.59
C ARG A 81 10.76 28.67 -7.26
N ALA A 82 10.17 28.07 -8.30
CA ALA A 82 9.16 27.03 -8.14
C ALA A 82 9.66 25.96 -7.15
N PRO A 83 8.76 25.28 -6.40
CA PRO A 83 9.18 24.14 -5.59
C PRO A 83 10.02 23.24 -6.47
N VAL A 84 11.23 22.92 -6.01
CA VAL A 84 12.10 21.98 -6.71
C VAL A 84 11.24 20.74 -6.88
N ASP A 85 10.83 20.45 -8.11
CA ASP A 85 10.13 19.22 -8.41
C ASP A 85 11.20 18.13 -8.24
N ILE A 86 11.35 17.65 -7.01
CA ILE A 86 12.01 16.38 -6.70
C ILE A 86 11.07 15.27 -7.18
N ARG A 87 10.51 15.41 -8.38
CA ARG A 87 10.22 14.27 -9.22
C ARG A 87 11.57 13.64 -9.39
N TRP A 88 11.75 12.60 -8.62
CA TRP A 88 12.73 11.56 -8.78
C TRP A 88 12.51 11.00 -10.18
N ARG A 89 12.96 11.75 -11.18
CA ARG A 89 12.98 11.39 -12.59
C ARG A 89 14.08 10.35 -12.67
N TRP A 90 13.75 9.15 -12.23
CA TRP A 90 14.51 8.00 -12.66
C TRP A 90 14.47 8.02 -14.17
N PRO A 91 15.62 8.13 -14.84
CA PRO A 91 15.63 8.15 -16.28
C PRO A 91 14.99 6.83 -16.71
N LEU A 92 13.81 6.93 -17.33
CA LEU A 92 13.13 5.77 -17.94
C LEU A 92 14.06 5.02 -18.93
N GLY A 93 15.19 5.60 -19.32
CA GLY A 93 16.26 4.97 -20.08
C GLY A 93 17.05 3.87 -19.36
N VAL A 94 17.11 3.84 -18.02
CA VAL A 94 17.88 2.81 -17.28
C VAL A 94 17.08 1.52 -17.07
N TRP A 95 15.75 1.57 -17.17
CA TRP A 95 14.87 0.39 -17.04
C TRP A 95 14.49 -0.27 -18.38
N ARG A 96 14.62 0.44 -19.51
CA ARG A 96 14.32 -0.12 -20.85
C ARG A 96 15.12 -1.38 -21.24
N PRO A 97 16.43 -1.52 -20.96
CA PRO A 97 17.12 -2.75 -21.34
C PRO A 97 16.70 -3.94 -20.46
N ARG A 98 16.37 -3.71 -19.17
CA ARG A 98 15.97 -4.78 -18.25
C ARG A 98 14.57 -5.33 -18.52
N LEU A 99 13.63 -4.47 -18.95
CA LEU A 99 12.30 -4.89 -19.36
C LEU A 99 12.31 -5.69 -20.67
N ALA A 100 13.26 -5.41 -21.58
CA ALA A 100 13.41 -6.18 -22.82
C ALA A 100 13.82 -7.64 -22.57
N TYR A 101 14.78 -7.87 -21.66
CA TYR A 101 15.19 -9.23 -21.29
C TYR A 101 14.10 -9.98 -20.50
N GLY A 102 13.39 -9.29 -19.60
CA GLY A 102 12.29 -9.90 -18.84
C GLY A 102 11.12 -10.35 -19.72
N GLY A 103 10.74 -9.54 -20.71
CA GLY A 103 9.68 -9.88 -21.65
C GLY A 103 10.04 -11.06 -22.56
N ALA A 104 11.27 -11.11 -23.06
CA ALA A 104 11.75 -12.22 -23.89
C ALA A 104 11.74 -13.55 -23.14
N LEU A 105 12.15 -13.55 -21.86
CA LEU A 105 12.21 -14.75 -21.03
C LEU A 105 10.82 -15.26 -20.66
N ALA A 106 9.90 -14.36 -20.30
CA ALA A 106 8.50 -14.71 -20.06
C ALA A 106 7.81 -15.25 -21.34
N GLY A 107 8.07 -14.65 -22.49
CA GLY A 107 7.57 -15.12 -23.78
C GLY A 107 8.08 -16.52 -24.13
N ALA A 108 9.37 -16.78 -23.92
CA ALA A 108 9.95 -18.11 -24.12
C ALA A 108 9.29 -19.16 -23.21
N ILE A 109 9.13 -18.88 -21.92
CA ILE A 109 8.48 -19.81 -20.96
C ILE A 109 7.04 -20.14 -21.39
N LEU A 110 6.26 -19.13 -21.77
CA LEU A 110 4.88 -19.33 -22.21
C LEU A 110 4.79 -20.16 -23.50
N LEU A 111 5.70 -19.95 -24.44
CA LEU A 111 5.81 -20.77 -25.65
C LEU A 111 6.14 -22.22 -25.31
N THR A 112 7.13 -22.46 -24.43
CA THR A 112 7.50 -23.82 -24.04
C THR A 112 6.36 -24.55 -23.33
N LEU A 113 5.65 -23.87 -22.42
CA LEU A 113 4.49 -24.43 -21.72
C LEU A 113 3.31 -24.69 -22.67
N GLY A 114 3.06 -23.78 -23.62
CA GLY A 114 2.02 -23.97 -24.63
C GLY A 114 2.31 -25.16 -25.54
N VAL A 115 3.55 -25.30 -26.01
CA VAL A 115 4.01 -26.45 -26.80
C VAL A 115 3.89 -27.73 -25.98
N TRP A 116 4.31 -27.73 -24.71
CA TRP A 116 4.21 -28.91 -23.85
C TRP A 116 2.75 -29.28 -23.53
N SER A 117 1.85 -28.30 -23.39
CA SER A 117 0.43 -28.57 -23.21
C SER A 117 -0.24 -29.10 -24.49
N TYR A 118 0.26 -28.71 -25.66
CA TYR A 118 -0.31 -29.12 -26.95
C TYR A 118 0.21 -30.49 -27.41
N TYR A 119 1.50 -30.77 -27.19
CA TYR A 119 2.16 -32.03 -27.57
C TYR A 119 2.38 -32.98 -26.41
N GLY A 120 2.01 -32.58 -25.20
CA GLY A 120 2.14 -33.40 -23.99
C GLY A 120 1.32 -34.68 -24.13
N PRO A 121 1.80 -35.80 -23.57
CA PRO A 121 1.05 -37.04 -23.60
C PRO A 121 -0.31 -36.81 -22.93
N THR A 122 -1.38 -37.04 -23.68
CA THR A 122 -2.75 -37.08 -23.15
C THR A 122 -2.73 -38.03 -21.96
N PRO A 123 -3.18 -37.59 -20.76
CA PRO A 123 -3.28 -38.51 -19.63
C PRO A 123 -4.10 -39.71 -20.09
N ALA A 124 -3.52 -40.91 -19.94
CA ALA A 124 -4.19 -42.14 -20.31
C ALA A 124 -5.55 -42.16 -19.59
N PRO A 125 -6.65 -42.49 -20.29
CA PRO A 125 -7.96 -42.53 -19.68
C PRO A 125 -7.89 -43.43 -18.45
N GLU A 126 -8.34 -42.92 -17.30
CA GLU A 126 -8.51 -43.71 -16.09
C GLU A 126 -9.32 -44.95 -16.48
N ALA A 127 -8.72 -46.13 -16.33
CA ALA A 127 -9.41 -47.38 -16.59
C ALA A 127 -10.65 -47.40 -15.69
N ASP A 128 -11.82 -47.38 -16.30
CA ASP A 128 -13.11 -47.37 -15.62
C ASP A 128 -13.20 -48.63 -14.75
N VAL A 129 -13.00 -48.47 -13.43
CA VAL A 129 -13.07 -49.58 -12.48
C VAL A 129 -14.55 -49.88 -12.26
N VAL A 130 -15.10 -50.74 -13.10
CA VAL A 130 -16.49 -51.19 -12.98
C VAL A 130 -16.61 -52.16 -11.81
N VAL A 131 -16.96 -51.66 -10.63
CA VAL A 131 -17.29 -52.50 -9.47
C VAL A 131 -18.71 -53.04 -9.63
N ARG A 132 -18.84 -54.30 -10.06
CA ARG A 132 -20.13 -55.01 -10.02
C ARG A 132 -20.32 -55.64 -8.65
N SER A 133 -21.33 -55.20 -7.90
CA SER A 133 -21.76 -55.85 -6.67
C SER A 133 -22.43 -57.19 -7.03
N ALA A 134 -21.82 -58.31 -6.64
CA ALA A 134 -22.46 -59.62 -6.71
C ALA A 134 -23.10 -59.91 -5.35
N GLY A 135 -24.43 -60.00 -5.31
CA GLY A 135 -25.14 -60.50 -4.13
C GLY A 135 -24.85 -61.99 -3.94
N THR A 136 -24.64 -62.40 -2.69
CA THR A 136 -24.39 -63.80 -2.33
C THR A 136 -25.59 -64.35 -1.56
N GLU A 137 -25.92 -65.63 -1.72
CA GLU A 137 -26.99 -66.29 -0.98
C GLU A 137 -26.59 -66.62 0.48
N LEU A 138 -25.33 -66.36 0.86
CA LEU A 138 -24.82 -66.56 2.22
C LEU A 138 -25.09 -65.31 3.09
N PRO A 139 -25.84 -65.45 4.21
CA PRO A 139 -26.06 -64.33 5.12
C PRO A 139 -24.73 -63.86 5.74
N GLY A 140 -24.38 -62.58 5.53
CA GLY A 140 -23.19 -61.94 6.12
C GLY A 140 -21.93 -61.96 5.27
N ALA A 141 -21.91 -62.62 4.09
CA ALA A 141 -20.73 -62.65 3.23
C ALA A 141 -20.76 -61.54 2.16
N THR A 142 -19.65 -60.80 2.01
CA THR A 142 -19.49 -59.78 0.97
C THR A 142 -18.49 -60.25 -0.09
N VAL A 143 -18.89 -60.17 -1.37
CA VAL A 143 -18.06 -60.56 -2.52
C VAL A 143 -17.62 -59.33 -3.31
N MET A 144 -16.31 -59.21 -3.52
CA MET A 144 -15.73 -58.21 -4.41
C MET A 144 -15.05 -58.90 -5.59
N VAL A 145 -15.47 -58.54 -6.80
CA VAL A 145 -14.88 -59.07 -8.05
C VAL A 145 -14.12 -57.95 -8.75
N TYR A 146 -12.82 -58.16 -8.95
CA TYR A 146 -11.98 -57.29 -9.77
C TYR A 146 -11.65 -58.00 -11.07
N SER A 147 -12.00 -57.38 -12.21
CA SER A 147 -11.61 -57.87 -13.54
C SER A 147 -10.97 -56.72 -14.32
N PRO A 148 -9.66 -56.75 -14.56
CA PRO A 148 -9.01 -55.77 -15.41
C PRO A 148 -9.40 -56.00 -16.88
N PRO A 149 -9.76 -54.96 -17.65
CA PRO A 149 -10.35 -55.10 -18.98
C PRO A 149 -9.41 -55.72 -20.04
N GLU A 150 -8.10 -55.74 -19.79
CA GLU A 150 -7.08 -56.21 -20.75
C GLU A 150 -6.72 -57.69 -20.60
N LYS A 151 -7.16 -58.36 -19.52
CA LYS A 151 -6.84 -59.77 -19.27
C LYS A 151 -8.12 -60.51 -18.93
N ASP A 152 -8.33 -61.66 -19.56
CA ASP A 152 -9.47 -62.58 -19.34
C ASP A 152 -9.32 -63.30 -17.97
N LEU A 153 -9.16 -62.52 -16.91
CA LEU A 153 -8.87 -62.92 -15.54
C LEU A 153 -9.82 -62.18 -14.60
N ALA A 154 -10.46 -62.92 -13.70
CA ALA A 154 -11.25 -62.35 -12.62
C ALA A 154 -10.66 -62.79 -11.28
N VAL A 155 -10.39 -61.83 -10.40
CA VAL A 155 -9.98 -62.08 -9.02
C VAL A 155 -11.20 -61.86 -8.12
N VAL A 156 -11.60 -62.91 -7.41
CA VAL A 156 -12.78 -62.90 -6.53
C VAL A 156 -12.32 -62.98 -5.08
N TRP A 157 -12.67 -61.95 -4.30
CA TRP A 157 -12.42 -61.91 -2.86
C TRP A 157 -13.72 -62.18 -2.10
N LEU A 158 -13.66 -63.12 -1.16
CA LEU A 158 -14.75 -63.50 -0.26
C LEU A 158 -14.39 -63.05 1.15
N PHE A 159 -15.17 -62.11 1.69
CA PHE A 159 -15.03 -61.66 3.08
C PHE A 159 -16.20 -62.22 3.89
N GLY A 160 -15.89 -63.06 4.89
CA GLY A 160 -16.84 -63.53 5.90
C GLY A 160 -16.56 -62.88 7.25
N GLU A 161 -17.60 -62.60 8.02
CA GLU A 161 -17.45 -62.25 9.43
C GLU A 161 -17.24 -63.56 10.22
N GLU A 162 -16.14 -63.65 10.99
CA GLU A 162 -15.87 -64.79 11.89
C GLU A 162 -16.90 -64.92 13.02
#